data_AF-A0A5Q2VAZ0-F1
#
_entry.id   AF-A0A5Q2VAZ0-F1
#
_cell.length_a   1.000
_cell.length_b   1.000
_cell.length_c   1.000
_cell.angle_alpha   90.00
_cell.angle_beta   90.00
_cell.angle_gamma   90.00
#
_symmetry.space_group_name_H-M   'P 1'
#
loop_
_entity.id
_entity.type
_entity.pdbx_description
1 polymer ?
#
loop_
_entity_poly.entity_id
_entity_poly.type
_entity_poly.pdbx_seq_one_letter_code
_entity_poly.pdbx_strand_id
1 'polypeptide(L)'
;MKNLLLFSSAILLLAGCSAKYNTNNIQKNTELLIKDTPVVIAKPADGVYETHSYAGSGNATATAVKAAFLRYSDNVSIFAGCEDTACLKSNHPISSGYYVIPQILHWEDRATEWSGIPDKIEVKITVYNAESNARVASTIINGKSKWATFGGDHPQDLLPEPVNAYISSLY
;
A
#
# COMPACT_ATOMS: atom_id res chain seq x y z
N MET A 1 -25.02 -34.69 50.30
CA MET A 1 -24.88 -33.21 50.44
C MET A 1 -23.75 -32.79 49.50
N LYS A 2 -24.09 -32.17 48.36
CA LYS A 2 -23.60 -30.84 47.93
C LYS A 2 -22.06 -30.74 47.99
N ASN A 3 -21.32 -30.81 46.88
CA ASN A 3 -21.32 -29.74 45.88
C ASN A 3 -21.01 -30.28 44.46
N LEU A 4 -22.04 -30.23 43.64
CA LEU A 4 -21.94 -29.96 42.21
C LEU A 4 -21.41 -28.53 42.03
N LEU A 5 -20.81 -28.24 40.88
CA LEU A 5 -20.40 -26.91 40.36
C LEU A 5 -18.95 -26.51 40.67
N LEU A 6 -18.09 -26.71 39.68
CA LEU A 6 -17.30 -25.63 39.05
C LEU A 6 -16.83 -26.12 37.68
N PHE A 7 -17.80 -26.13 36.77
CA PHE A 7 -17.62 -26.23 35.33
C PHE A 7 -16.99 -24.93 34.82
N SER A 8 -16.09 -25.05 33.83
CA SER A 8 -15.88 -24.08 32.74
C SER A 8 -15.70 -22.60 33.11
N SER A 9 -14.45 -22.11 33.11
CA SER A 9 -14.14 -20.77 32.59
C SER A 9 -12.63 -20.55 32.51
N ALA A 10 -12.04 -20.86 31.37
CA ALA A 10 -10.83 -20.19 30.88
C ALA A 10 -10.58 -20.52 29.40
N ILE A 11 -11.61 -20.41 28.55
CA ILE A 11 -11.39 -20.20 27.12
C ILE A 11 -11.47 -18.69 26.94
N LEU A 12 -10.39 -18.00 27.33
CA LEU A 12 -10.22 -16.59 27.04
C LEU A 12 -9.90 -16.48 25.54
N LEU A 13 -10.89 -15.95 24.83
CA LEU A 13 -10.89 -15.61 23.42
C LEU A 13 -9.64 -14.79 23.07
N LEU A 14 -8.66 -15.43 22.43
CA LEU A 14 -7.61 -14.75 21.66
C LEU A 14 -8.22 -14.18 20.36
N ALA A 15 -9.17 -13.26 20.49
CA ALA A 15 -9.63 -12.45 19.36
C ALA A 15 -8.62 -11.31 19.18
N GLY A 16 -7.54 -11.59 18.44
CA GLY A 16 -6.59 -10.55 18.03
C GLY A 16 -7.29 -9.55 17.11
N CYS A 17 -7.34 -8.27 17.48
CA CYS A 17 -7.79 -7.22 16.57
C CYS A 17 -6.81 -7.12 15.39
N SER A 18 -7.30 -7.28 14.16
CA SER A 18 -6.52 -7.10 12.93
C SER A 18 -6.61 -5.65 12.42
N ALA A 19 -5.61 -5.21 11.65
CA ALA A 19 -5.61 -3.92 10.98
C ALA A 19 -6.76 -3.93 9.97
N LYS A 20 -7.36 -2.77 9.72
CA LYS A 20 -8.49 -2.67 8.78
C LYS A 20 -8.02 -2.00 7.51
N TYR A 21 -8.23 -2.69 6.39
CA TYR A 21 -7.94 -2.19 5.06
C TYR A 21 -9.22 -2.03 4.27
N ASN A 22 -9.28 -0.98 3.44
CA ASN A 22 -10.33 -0.80 2.46
C ASN A 22 -9.70 -0.39 1.12
N THR A 23 -10.09 -1.07 0.06
CA THR A 23 -9.66 -0.77 -1.30
C THR A 23 -10.83 -0.22 -2.10
N ASN A 24 -10.73 1.01 -2.58
CA ASN A 24 -11.71 1.63 -3.45
C ASN A 24 -11.18 1.65 -4.90
N ASN A 25 -11.71 0.75 -5.74
CA ASN A 25 -11.32 0.67 -7.14
C ASN A 25 -11.91 1.83 -7.94
N ILE A 26 -11.06 2.80 -8.29
CA ILE A 26 -11.42 3.91 -9.20
C ILE A 26 -11.69 3.36 -10.61
N GLN A 27 -10.89 2.39 -11.04
CA GLN A 27 -11.05 1.71 -12.31
C GLN A 27 -10.76 0.22 -12.13
N LYS A 28 -11.74 -0.62 -12.51
CA LYS A 28 -11.55 -2.07 -12.60
C LYS A 28 -10.49 -2.41 -13.65
N ASN A 29 -9.76 -3.49 -13.41
CA ASN A 29 -8.72 -3.97 -14.31
C ASN A 29 -9.32 -4.24 -15.70
N THR A 30 -8.75 -3.63 -16.73
CA THR A 30 -9.16 -3.87 -18.13
C THR A 30 -8.46 -5.07 -18.73
N GLU A 31 -7.33 -5.47 -18.16
CA GLU A 31 -6.50 -6.61 -18.55
C GLU A 31 -5.74 -7.17 -17.34
N LEU A 32 -5.26 -8.41 -17.45
CA LEU A 32 -4.28 -8.98 -16.51
C LEU A 32 -2.87 -8.56 -16.94
N LEU A 33 -2.01 -8.30 -15.96
CA LEU A 33 -0.61 -7.97 -16.19
C LEU A 33 0.19 -9.21 -16.57
N ILE A 34 1.17 -9.03 -17.45
CA ILE A 34 2.05 -10.11 -17.91
C ILE A 34 3.26 -10.18 -16.97
N LYS A 35 3.55 -11.38 -16.46
CA LYS A 35 4.73 -11.65 -15.61
C LYS A 35 6.04 -11.39 -16.36
N ASP A 36 7.11 -11.11 -15.63
CA ASP A 36 8.47 -10.91 -16.14
C ASP A 36 8.60 -9.79 -17.18
N THR A 37 7.65 -8.85 -17.20
CA THR A 37 7.73 -7.63 -18.02
C THR A 37 8.30 -6.46 -17.20
N PRO A 38 8.94 -5.47 -17.85
CA PRO A 38 9.48 -4.31 -17.14
C PRO A 38 8.39 -3.52 -16.40
N VAL A 39 8.67 -3.14 -15.16
CA VAL A 39 7.80 -2.27 -14.35
C VAL A 39 8.60 -1.05 -13.90
N VAL A 40 8.10 0.12 -14.30
CA VAL A 40 8.71 1.42 -14.00
C VAL A 40 7.81 2.17 -13.02
N ILE A 41 8.33 2.46 -11.84
CA ILE A 41 7.57 3.04 -10.72
C ILE A 41 8.05 4.47 -10.46
N ALA A 42 7.12 5.42 -10.38
CA ALA A 42 7.40 6.79 -9.95
C ALA A 42 7.59 6.83 -8.43
N LYS A 43 8.58 7.58 -7.94
CA LYS A 43 8.64 7.90 -6.51
C LYS A 43 7.69 9.08 -6.24
N PRO A 44 6.65 8.91 -5.41
CA PRO A 44 5.78 10.03 -5.06
C PRO A 44 6.52 11.04 -4.17
N ALA A 45 6.00 12.26 -4.13
CA ALA A 45 6.31 13.21 -3.07
C ALA A 45 5.97 12.61 -1.70
N ASP A 46 6.65 13.12 -0.66
CA ASP A 46 6.34 12.75 0.71
C ASP A 46 4.93 13.26 1.09
N GLY A 47 4.23 12.46 1.89
CA GLY A 47 2.93 12.80 2.44
C GLY A 47 2.99 14.04 3.32
N VAL A 48 1.91 14.83 3.28
CA VAL A 48 1.74 16.02 4.10
C VAL A 48 0.36 15.95 4.76
N TYR A 49 0.31 16.23 6.05
CA TYR A 49 -0.94 16.41 6.79
C TYR A 49 -0.86 17.68 7.61
N GLU A 50 -1.85 18.56 7.42
CA GLU A 50 -1.86 19.91 7.99
C GLU A 50 -0.55 20.67 7.70
N THR A 51 0.27 20.91 8.72
CA THR A 51 1.56 21.61 8.60
C THR A 51 2.77 20.67 8.69
N HIS A 52 2.52 19.37 8.80
CA HIS A 52 3.55 18.35 8.98
C HIS A 52 3.81 17.59 7.67
N SER A 53 5.08 17.61 7.25
CA SER A 53 5.57 16.76 6.16
C SER A 53 6.24 15.52 6.76
N TYR A 54 5.89 14.35 6.22
CA TYR A 54 6.42 13.06 6.68
C TYR A 54 7.57 12.64 5.77
N ALA A 55 8.76 13.16 6.06
CA ALA A 55 9.95 12.90 5.28
C ALA A 55 10.20 11.39 5.09
N GLY A 56 10.42 10.96 3.85
CA GLY A 56 10.69 9.56 3.49
C GLY A 56 9.45 8.70 3.25
N SER A 57 8.24 9.18 3.53
CA SER A 57 6.99 8.45 3.23
C SER A 57 6.80 8.14 1.75
N GLY A 58 7.28 9.01 0.86
CA GLY A 58 7.29 8.78 -0.59
C GLY A 58 8.21 7.62 -0.97
N ASN A 59 9.39 7.56 -0.36
CA ASN A 59 10.32 6.44 -0.55
C ASN A 59 9.76 5.12 0.01
N ALA A 60 9.14 5.15 1.19
CA ALA A 60 8.47 3.98 1.79
C ALA A 60 7.36 3.46 0.87
N THR A 61 6.52 4.36 0.34
CA THR A 61 5.45 4.02 -0.59
C THR A 61 5.97 3.37 -1.87
N ALA A 62 6.96 3.99 -2.53
CA ALA A 62 7.54 3.45 -3.77
C ALA A 62 8.20 2.08 -3.53
N THR A 63 8.88 1.91 -2.39
CA THR A 63 9.55 0.66 -2.03
C THR A 63 8.55 -0.45 -1.76
N ALA A 64 7.45 -0.18 -1.05
CA ALA A 64 6.38 -1.15 -0.82
C ALA A 64 5.74 -1.62 -2.14
N VAL A 65 5.49 -0.69 -3.06
CA VAL A 65 4.97 -1.02 -4.40
C VAL A 65 5.98 -1.85 -5.19
N LYS A 66 7.26 -1.48 -5.20
CA LYS A 66 8.33 -2.27 -5.83
C LYS A 66 8.39 -3.68 -5.27
N ALA A 67 8.38 -3.84 -3.96
CA ALA A 67 8.43 -5.14 -3.31
C ALA A 67 7.25 -6.05 -3.71
N ALA A 68 6.06 -5.48 -3.92
CA ALA A 68 4.91 -6.22 -4.41
C ALA A 68 5.08 -6.69 -5.86
N PHE A 69 5.57 -5.82 -6.75
CA PHE A 69 5.83 -6.18 -8.15
C PHE A 69 6.97 -7.17 -8.34
N LEU A 70 7.99 -7.14 -7.48
CA LEU A 70 9.12 -8.09 -7.52
C LEU A 70 8.69 -9.56 -7.32
N ARG A 71 7.45 -9.82 -6.88
CA ARG A 71 6.88 -11.18 -6.82
C ARG A 71 6.48 -11.73 -8.19
N TYR A 72 6.39 -10.87 -9.21
CA TYR A 72 5.86 -11.19 -10.54
C TYR A 72 6.78 -10.78 -11.69
N SER A 73 7.81 -9.97 -11.43
CA SER A 73 8.81 -9.56 -12.42
C SER A 73 10.13 -9.22 -11.73
N ASP A 74 11.24 -9.66 -12.30
CA ASP A 74 12.59 -9.32 -11.81
C ASP A 74 13.05 -7.92 -12.25
N ASN A 75 12.38 -7.30 -13.24
CA ASN A 75 12.75 -5.99 -13.78
C ASN A 75 11.83 -4.89 -13.25
N VAL A 76 12.08 -4.47 -12.00
CA VAL A 76 11.30 -3.43 -11.33
C VAL A 76 12.20 -2.27 -10.86
N SER A 77 11.98 -1.09 -11.43
CA SER A 77 12.79 0.11 -11.17
C SER A 77 11.95 1.24 -10.57
N ILE A 78 12.51 1.94 -9.58
CA ILE A 78 11.94 3.18 -9.03
C ILE A 78 12.76 4.35 -9.57
N PHE A 79 12.08 5.38 -10.06
CA PHE A 79 12.73 6.62 -10.48
C PHE A 79 12.31 7.78 -9.57
N ALA A 80 13.31 8.38 -8.92
CA ALA A 80 13.14 9.61 -8.18
C ALA A 80 13.14 10.82 -9.14
N GLY A 81 12.47 11.90 -8.76
CA GLY A 81 12.36 13.11 -9.59
C GLY A 81 11.30 13.04 -10.68
N CYS A 82 10.54 11.94 -10.75
CA CYS A 82 9.31 11.83 -11.52
C CYS A 82 8.16 11.44 -10.62
N GLU A 83 7.13 12.29 -10.56
CA GLU A 83 5.93 12.08 -9.73
C GLU A 83 4.69 11.67 -10.56
N ASP A 84 4.78 11.77 -11.89
CA ASP A 84 3.68 11.49 -12.80
C ASP A 84 4.06 10.62 -14.01
N THR A 85 3.04 10.23 -14.77
CA THR A 85 3.22 9.41 -15.98
C THR A 85 3.97 10.13 -17.09
N ALA A 86 3.79 11.44 -17.24
CA ALA A 86 4.40 12.20 -18.31
C ALA A 86 5.92 12.20 -18.14
N CYS A 87 6.39 12.49 -16.93
CA CYS A 87 7.81 12.45 -16.59
C CYS A 87 8.43 11.07 -16.82
N LEU A 88 7.77 10.00 -16.35
CA LEU A 88 8.29 8.64 -16.55
C LEU A 88 8.36 8.27 -18.04
N LYS A 89 7.30 8.56 -18.81
CA LYS A 89 7.27 8.23 -20.24
C LYS A 89 8.30 9.00 -21.05
N SER A 90 8.60 10.25 -20.66
CA SER A 90 9.59 11.08 -21.34
C SER A 90 11.03 10.71 -20.98
N ASN A 91 11.32 10.44 -19.70
CA ASN A 91 12.70 10.24 -19.23
C ASN A 91 13.13 8.77 -19.14
N HIS A 92 12.17 7.86 -18.99
CA HIS A 92 12.40 6.43 -18.80
C HIS A 92 11.50 5.60 -19.72
N PRO A 93 11.55 5.83 -21.06
CA PRO A 93 10.68 5.12 -21.99
C PRO A 93 11.00 3.63 -22.01
N ILE A 94 9.95 2.82 -21.84
CA ILE A 94 9.94 1.38 -22.08
C ILE A 94 9.00 1.07 -23.24
N SER A 95 9.40 0.12 -24.11
CA SER A 95 8.60 -0.29 -25.27
C SER A 95 7.50 -1.29 -24.91
N SER A 96 7.65 -2.02 -23.81
CA SER A 96 6.69 -2.99 -23.28
C SER A 96 6.75 -3.05 -21.76
N GLY A 97 5.68 -3.51 -21.13
CA GLY A 97 5.53 -3.55 -19.67
C GLY A 97 4.65 -2.40 -19.15
N TYR A 98 4.95 -1.91 -17.94
CA TYR A 98 4.02 -1.06 -17.20
C TYR A 98 4.67 0.15 -16.52
N TYR A 99 3.99 1.29 -16.59
CA TYR A 99 4.27 2.45 -15.74
C TYR A 99 3.32 2.47 -14.55
N VAL A 100 3.87 2.65 -13.36
CA VAL A 100 3.13 2.62 -12.08
C VAL A 100 3.32 3.94 -11.36
N ILE A 101 2.20 4.61 -11.08
CA ILE A 101 2.15 5.90 -10.40
C ILE A 101 1.48 5.73 -9.04
N PRO A 102 2.25 5.54 -7.96
CA PRO A 102 1.74 5.72 -6.62
C PRO A 102 1.61 7.21 -6.30
N GLN A 103 0.58 7.57 -5.52
CA GLN A 103 0.36 8.92 -5.00
C GLN A 103 -0.10 8.81 -3.55
N ILE A 104 0.54 9.53 -2.64
CA ILE A 104 0.09 9.62 -1.25
C ILE A 104 -1.03 10.66 -1.21
N LEU A 105 -2.23 10.23 -0.83
CA LEU A 105 -3.41 11.11 -0.66
C LEU A 105 -3.56 11.56 0.79
N HIS A 106 -3.16 10.71 1.73
CA HIS A 106 -3.16 11.01 3.17
C HIS A 106 -2.06 10.22 3.85
N TRP A 107 -1.30 10.86 4.72
CA TRP A 107 -0.31 10.22 5.57
C TRP A 107 -0.37 10.86 6.93
N GLU A 108 -0.66 10.06 7.94
CA GLU A 108 -0.91 10.57 9.27
C GLU A 108 -0.38 9.58 10.29
N ASP A 109 0.72 9.97 10.93
CA ASP A 109 1.32 9.29 12.08
C ASP A 109 0.81 9.99 13.34
N ARG A 110 -0.01 9.31 14.13
CA ARG A 110 -0.61 9.85 15.35
C ARG A 110 -0.04 9.18 16.58
N ALA A 111 1.26 8.82 16.61
CA ALA A 111 1.92 8.26 17.80
C ALA A 111 0.99 7.29 18.55
N THR A 112 0.43 6.33 17.80
CA THR A 112 -0.78 5.58 18.15
C THR A 112 -0.70 4.97 19.57
N GLU A 113 0.51 4.63 20.00
CA GLU A 113 0.84 4.06 21.31
C GLU A 113 0.57 5.00 22.51
N TRP A 114 0.67 6.32 22.31
CA TRP A 114 0.53 7.32 23.37
C TRP A 114 -0.82 8.05 23.31
N SER A 115 -1.33 8.28 22.10
CA SER A 115 -2.56 9.04 21.87
C SER A 115 -3.81 8.16 21.86
N GLY A 116 -3.66 6.87 21.56
CA GLY A 116 -4.78 5.99 21.26
C GLY A 116 -5.55 6.41 20.00
N ILE A 117 -4.92 7.07 19.03
CA ILE A 117 -5.55 7.40 17.76
C ILE A 117 -4.85 6.63 16.64
N PRO A 118 -5.57 5.86 15.80
CA PRO A 118 -4.95 5.09 14.73
C PRO A 118 -4.26 5.97 13.69
N ASP A 119 -3.09 5.54 13.27
CA ASP A 119 -2.40 6.02 12.07
C ASP A 119 -3.26 5.74 10.84
N LYS A 120 -3.19 6.64 9.85
CA LYS A 120 -3.96 6.54 8.62
C LYS A 120 -3.07 6.76 7.41
N ILE A 121 -3.14 5.82 6.48
CA ILE A 121 -2.58 5.98 5.13
C ILE A 121 -3.69 5.91 4.10
N GLU A 122 -3.57 6.74 3.07
CA GLU A 122 -4.36 6.67 1.86
C GLU A 122 -3.44 6.83 0.67
N VAL A 123 -3.31 5.78 -0.15
CA VAL A 123 -2.41 5.74 -1.29
C VAL A 123 -3.20 5.35 -2.53
N LYS A 124 -3.11 6.17 -3.58
CA LYS A 124 -3.62 5.82 -4.90
C LYS A 124 -2.52 5.15 -5.70
N ILE A 125 -2.84 4.05 -6.36
CA ILE A 125 -1.94 3.39 -7.31
C ILE A 125 -2.64 3.35 -8.66
N THR A 126 -1.94 3.82 -9.70
CA THR A 126 -2.42 3.76 -11.08
C THR A 126 -1.39 3.06 -11.96
N VAL A 127 -1.84 2.12 -12.78
CA VAL A 127 -0.99 1.36 -13.69
C VAL A 127 -1.38 1.69 -15.14
N TYR A 128 -0.36 1.87 -15.99
CA TYR A 128 -0.51 2.12 -17.41
C TYR A 128 0.28 1.09 -18.21
N ASN A 129 -0.31 0.58 -19.28
CA ASN A 129 0.38 -0.25 -20.26
C ASN A 129 1.29 0.63 -21.13
N ALA A 130 2.55 0.22 -21.30
CA ALA A 130 3.55 1.00 -22.03
C ALA A 130 3.31 1.03 -23.54
N GLU A 131 2.80 -0.06 -24.12
CA GLU A 131 2.55 -0.21 -25.57
C GLU A 131 1.31 0.60 -25.98
N SER A 132 0.19 0.36 -25.30
CA SER A 132 -1.09 0.99 -25.64
C SER A 132 -1.25 2.40 -25.04
N ASN A 133 -0.39 2.77 -24.10
CA ASN A 133 -0.50 3.97 -23.26
C ASN A 133 -1.79 4.04 -22.42
N ALA A 134 -2.61 2.99 -22.41
CA ALA A 134 -3.87 2.96 -21.70
C ALA A 134 -3.67 2.79 -20.19
N ARG A 135 -4.55 3.41 -19.41
CA ARG A 135 -4.66 3.15 -17.97
C ARG A 135 -5.35 1.79 -17.79
N VAL A 136 -4.64 0.82 -17.22
CA VAL A 136 -5.14 -0.56 -17.09
C VAL A 136 -5.86 -0.79 -15.77
N ALA A 137 -5.40 -0.14 -14.70
CA ALA A 137 -5.98 -0.27 -13.37
C ALA A 137 -5.74 1.00 -12.55
N SER A 138 -6.65 1.30 -11.63
CA SER A 138 -6.44 2.34 -10.63
C SER A 138 -7.24 2.04 -9.37
N THR A 139 -6.59 2.13 -8.21
CA THR A 139 -7.22 1.93 -6.91
C THR A 139 -6.77 2.97 -5.90
N ILE A 140 -7.56 3.16 -4.85
CA ILE A 140 -7.16 3.84 -3.61
C ILE A 140 -7.14 2.80 -2.50
N ILE A 141 -5.99 2.67 -1.86
CA ILE A 141 -5.75 1.82 -0.71
C ILE A 141 -5.82 2.67 0.55
N ASN A 142 -6.68 2.27 1.49
CA ASN A 142 -6.78 2.86 2.82
C ASN A 142 -6.30 1.85 3.87
N GLY A 143 -5.39 2.28 4.74
CA GLY A 143 -4.91 1.50 5.89
C GLY A 143 -5.11 2.26 7.19
N LYS A 144 -5.47 1.55 8.26
CA LYS A 144 -5.54 2.09 9.63
C LYS A 144 -4.87 1.15 10.63
N SER A 145 -4.00 1.69 11.50
CA SER A 145 -3.27 0.92 12.51
C SER A 145 -4.18 0.42 13.65
N LYS A 146 -3.67 -0.53 14.43
CA LYS A 146 -4.36 -1.10 15.59
C LYS A 146 -4.05 -0.30 16.86
N TRP A 147 -4.95 -0.41 17.84
CA TRP A 147 -4.86 0.29 19.12
C TRP A 147 -3.93 -0.35 20.17
N ALA A 148 -3.26 -1.48 19.89
CA ALA A 148 -2.62 -2.26 20.97
C ALA A 148 -1.52 -3.24 20.50
N THR A 149 -0.56 -2.80 19.69
CA THR A 149 0.73 -3.49 19.61
C THR A 149 1.70 -2.72 20.50
N PHE A 150 2.23 -3.36 21.56
CA PHE A 150 3.39 -2.83 22.30
C PHE A 150 4.56 -2.78 21.30
N GLY A 151 4.86 -1.60 20.76
CA GLY A 151 5.82 -1.38 19.66
C GLY A 151 5.27 -0.56 18.48
N GLY A 152 3.94 -0.36 18.38
CA GLY A 152 3.28 0.57 17.48
C GLY A 152 3.39 0.21 15.99
N ASP A 153 2.28 -0.10 15.33
CA ASP A 153 2.30 -0.14 13.86
C ASP A 153 2.43 1.30 13.35
N HIS A 154 3.52 1.62 12.66
CA HIS A 154 3.70 2.93 12.02
C HIS A 154 3.02 2.96 10.64
N PRO A 155 2.82 4.14 10.02
CA PRO A 155 2.16 4.23 8.72
C PRO A 155 2.82 3.38 7.62
N GLN A 156 4.15 3.24 7.64
CA GLN A 156 4.88 2.37 6.70
C GLN A 156 4.52 0.88 6.84
N ASP A 157 4.14 0.42 8.03
CA ASP A 157 3.82 -0.99 8.28
C ASP A 157 2.42 -1.36 7.75
N LEU A 158 1.60 -0.35 7.46
CA LEU A 158 0.26 -0.52 6.87
C LEU A 158 0.29 -0.68 5.34
N LEU A 159 1.43 -0.44 4.69
CA LEU A 159 1.56 -0.52 3.23
C LEU A 159 1.61 -1.96 2.69
N PRO A 160 2.46 -2.88 3.23
CA PRO A 160 2.77 -4.12 2.52
C PRO A 160 1.57 -5.01 2.24
N GLU A 161 0.72 -5.27 3.24
CA GLU A 161 -0.42 -6.19 3.11
C GLU A 161 -1.42 -5.75 2.02
N PRO A 162 -2.01 -4.54 2.08
CA PRO A 162 -2.99 -4.14 1.08
C PRO A 162 -2.38 -3.85 -0.30
N VAL A 163 -1.11 -3.40 -0.35
CA VAL A 163 -0.41 -3.23 -1.63
C VAL A 163 -0.15 -4.58 -2.30
N ASN A 164 0.33 -5.59 -1.55
CA ASN A 164 0.51 -6.94 -2.09
C ASN A 164 -0.82 -7.53 -2.58
N ALA A 165 -1.89 -7.39 -1.81
CA ALA A 165 -3.22 -7.89 -2.19
C ALA A 165 -3.71 -7.24 -3.49
N TYR A 166 -3.57 -5.92 -3.62
CA TYR A 166 -3.93 -5.22 -4.84
C TYR A 166 -3.09 -5.67 -6.03
N ILE A 167 -1.75 -5.64 -5.93
CA ILE A 167 -0.87 -6.03 -7.04
C ILE A 167 -1.11 -7.49 -7.43
N SER A 168 -1.34 -8.38 -6.47
CA SER A 168 -1.70 -9.77 -6.76
C SER A 168 -2.99 -9.92 -7.54
N SER A 169 -3.94 -8.99 -7.41
CA SER A 169 -5.19 -9.02 -8.18
C SER A 169 -5.03 -8.53 -9.62
N LEU A 170 -3.89 -7.91 -9.95
CA LEU A 170 -3.59 -7.42 -11.29
C LEU A 170 -2.99 -8.52 -12.18
N TYR A 171 -2.43 -9.58 -11.59
CA TYR A 171 -1.84 -10.74 -12.28
C TYR A 171 -2.78 -11.94 -12.25
#